data_AF-A0A9D6W900-F1
#
_entry.id   AF-A0A9D6W900-F1
#
_cell.length_a   1.000
_cell.length_b   1.000
_cell.length_c   1.000
_cell.angle_alpha   90.00
_cell.angle_beta   90.00
_cell.angle_gamma   90.00
#
_symmetry.space_group_name_H-M   'P 1'
#
loop_
_entity.id
_entity.type
_entity.pdbx_description
1 polymer ?
#
loop_
_entity_poly.entity_id
_entity_poly.type
_entity_poly.pdbx_seq_one_letter_code
_entity_poly.pdbx_strand_id
1 'polypeptide(L)'
;MILAGTNLHILAVRCQNEDAFGQLMEAEVVDRLRVSCVRLLSLVAVPDERVVSKVLFSPVVLESEVREHNGMGFGPMAVPPSLQD
;
A
#
# COMPACT_ATOMS: atom_id res chain seq x y z
N MET A 1 6.87 -10.17 -4.60
CA MET A 1 6.59 -11.12 -3.52
C MET A 1 5.51 -10.53 -2.62
N ILE A 2 4.39 -11.24 -2.38
CA ILE A 2 3.41 -10.84 -1.37
C ILE A 2 4.02 -11.19 -0.01
N LEU A 3 4.64 -10.23 0.66
CA LEU A 3 5.15 -10.46 2.01
C LEU A 3 4.00 -10.35 3.01
N ALA A 4 3.34 -11.47 3.25
CA ALA A 4 2.35 -11.60 4.30
C ALA A 4 3.04 -11.64 5.68
N GLY A 5 2.78 -10.61 6.50
CA GLY A 5 2.44 -10.84 7.91
C GLY A 5 3.55 -11.07 8.93
N THR A 6 4.65 -10.31 8.92
CA THR A 6 5.46 -10.12 10.15
C THR A 6 5.29 -8.71 10.70
N ASN A 7 5.32 -8.54 12.03
CA ASN A 7 5.23 -7.22 12.67
C ASN A 7 6.34 -6.27 12.22
N LEU A 8 7.54 -6.80 11.94
CA LEU A 8 8.66 -6.01 11.43
C LEU A 8 8.38 -5.46 10.02
N HIS A 9 7.74 -6.25 9.16
CA HIS A 9 7.37 -5.82 7.82
C HIS A 9 6.28 -4.72 7.84
N ILE A 10 5.33 -4.82 8.77
CA ILE A 10 4.30 -3.80 8.98
C ILE A 10 4.93 -2.45 9.32
N LEU A 11 5.89 -2.43 10.24
CA LEU A 11 6.60 -1.21 10.63
C LEU A 11 7.44 -0.64 9.49
N ALA A 12 8.17 -1.49 8.76
CA ALA A 12 8.97 -1.06 7.61
C ALA A 12 8.09 -0.38 6.54
N VAL A 13 6.94 -0.98 6.22
CA VAL A 13 5.96 -0.38 5.30
C VAL A 13 5.44 0.95 5.84
N ARG A 14 5.18 1.07 7.14
CA ARG A 14 4.69 2.31 7.74
C ARG A 14 5.72 3.44 7.59
N CYS A 15 6.95 3.23 8.07
CA CYS A 15 8.03 4.22 7.96
C CYS A 15 8.26 4.65 6.50
N GLN A 16 8.24 3.70 5.57
CA GLN A 16 8.41 3.99 4.15
C GLN A 16 7.28 4.88 3.57
N ASN A 17 6.04 4.78 4.05
CA ASN A 17 4.98 5.70 3.63
C ASN A 17 5.19 7.09 4.22
N GLU A 18 5.61 7.16 5.49
CA GLU A 18 5.91 8.44 6.14
C GLU A 18 7.07 9.16 5.42
N ASP A 19 8.13 8.43 5.06
CA ASP A 19 9.29 8.97 4.35
C ASP A 19 8.95 9.41 2.91
N ALA A 20 8.16 8.60 2.19
CA ALA A 20 7.83 8.89 0.79
C ALA A 20 6.88 10.08 0.64
N PHE A 21 5.97 10.31 1.59
CA PHE A 21 4.97 11.37 1.54
C PHE A 21 5.30 12.56 2.44
N GLY A 22 6.25 12.44 3.35
CA GLY A 22 6.61 13.49 4.33
C GLY A 22 5.53 13.76 5.38
N GLN A 23 4.53 12.87 5.50
CA GLN A 23 3.39 13.00 6.41
C GLN A 23 2.85 11.63 6.83
N LEU A 24 2.02 11.61 7.88
CA LEU A 24 1.49 10.37 8.46
C LEU A 24 0.25 9.82 7.75
N MET A 25 -0.43 10.64 6.93
CA MET A 25 -1.78 10.36 6.42
C MET A 25 -1.83 9.06 5.61
N GLU A 26 -0.92 8.87 4.65
CA GLU A 26 -0.88 7.68 3.80
C GLU A 26 -0.53 6.42 4.60
N ALA A 27 0.32 6.54 5.62
CA ALA A 27 0.65 5.44 6.51
C ALA A 27 -0.57 4.99 7.34
N GLU A 28 -1.36 5.94 7.84
CA GLU A 28 -2.62 5.66 8.56
C GLU A 28 -3.68 5.00 7.67
N VAL A 29 -3.81 5.44 6.42
CA VAL A 29 -4.73 4.82 5.46
C VAL A 29 -4.37 3.35 5.25
N VAL A 30 -3.08 3.05 5.09
CA VAL A 30 -2.59 1.68 4.87
C VAL A 30 -2.86 0.79 6.08
N ASP A 31 -2.62 1.31 7.29
CA ASP A 31 -2.85 0.55 8.52
C ASP A 31 -4.34 0.28 8.73
N ARG A 32 -5.20 1.27 8.48
CA ARG A 32 -6.66 1.10 8.54
C ARG A 32 -7.15 0.07 7.53
N LEU A 33 -6.69 0.18 6.28
CA LEU A 33 -7.04 -0.76 5.21
C LEU A 33 -6.62 -2.19 5.57
N ARG A 34 -5.41 -2.38 6.12
CA ARG A 34 -4.93 -3.71 6.53
C ARG A 34 -5.83 -4.40 7.55
N VAL A 35 -6.47 -3.63 8.44
CA VAL A 35 -7.42 -4.16 9.44
C VAL A 35 -8.82 -4.34 8.87
N SER A 36 -9.29 -3.41 8.03
CA SER A 36 -10.69 -3.37 7.59
C SER A 36 -10.97 -4.09 6.27
N CYS A 37 -9.95 -4.40 5.47
CA CYS A 37 -10.12 -4.95 4.13
C CYS A 37 -9.51 -6.36 4.00
N VAL A 38 -10.38 -7.34 3.78
CA VAL A 38 -10.00 -8.76 3.68
C VAL A 38 -9.24 -9.07 2.38
N ARG A 39 -9.48 -8.33 1.30
CA ARG A 39 -8.91 -8.59 -0.04
C ARG A 39 -7.95 -7.49 -0.48
N LEU A 40 -6.96 -7.21 0.35
CA LEU A 40 -5.86 -6.32 0.00
C LEU A 40 -4.77 -7.06 -0.77
N LEU A 41 -4.23 -6.39 -1.80
CA LEU A 41 -2.99 -6.79 -2.43
C LEU A 41 -1.94 -5.71 -2.16
N SER A 42 -0.85 -6.09 -1.50
CA SER A 42 0.29 -5.23 -1.26
C SER A 42 1.52 -5.84 -1.93
N LEU A 43 2.15 -5.09 -2.82
CA LEU A 43 3.40 -5.47 -3.45
C LEU A 43 4.51 -4.59 -2.89
N VAL A 44 5.65 -5.19 -2.61
CA VAL A 44 6.84 -4.53 -2.09
C VAL A 44 8.04 -4.92 -2.94
N ALA A 45 8.92 -3.97 -3.22
CA ALA A 45 10.23 -4.23 -3.78
C ALA A 45 11.22 -4.42 -2.64
N VAL A 46 11.99 -5.51 -2.69
CA VAL A 46 12.88 -5.92 -1.61
C VAL A 46 14.30 -6.23 -2.14
N PRO A 47 15.02 -5.26 -2.70
CA PRO A 47 16.44 -5.45 -3.00
C PRO A 47 17.23 -5.60 -1.70
N ASP A 48 18.20 -6.51 -1.69
CA ASP A 48 19.10 -6.76 -0.56
C ASP A 48 18.37 -6.92 0.80
N GLU A 49 17.23 -7.62 0.80
CA GLU A 49 16.39 -7.87 2.00
C GLU A 49 15.80 -6.61 2.65
N ARG A 50 15.76 -5.48 1.94
CA ARG A 50 15.19 -4.21 2.43
C ARG A 50 14.00 -3.77 1.62
N VAL A 51 12.89 -3.43 2.29
CA VAL A 51 11.73 -2.85 1.60
C VAL A 51 12.09 -1.44 1.13
N VAL A 52 12.18 -1.26 -0.19
CA VAL A 52 12.51 0.04 -0.80
C VAL A 52 11.33 0.72 -1.48
N SER A 53 10.39 -0.05 -2.01
CA SER A 53 9.20 0.53 -2.63
C SER A 53 7.99 -0.35 -2.37
N LYS A 54 6.80 0.25 -2.51
CA LYS A 54 5.57 -0.50 -2.42
C LYS A 54 4.45 0.09 -3.26
N VAL A 55 3.45 -0.75 -3.53
CA VAL A 55 2.16 -0.35 -4.06
C VAL A 55 1.06 -1.14 -3.38
N LEU A 56 -0.02 -0.47 -3.02
CA LEU A 56 -1.21 -1.05 -2.41
C LEU A 56 -2.37 -1.05 -3.41
N PHE A 57 -3.14 -2.14 -3.41
CA PHE A 57 -4.40 -2.25 -4.12
C PHE A 57 -5.50 -2.68 -3.17
N SER A 58 -6.58 -1.91 -3.14
CA SER A 58 -7.79 -2.22 -2.36
C SER A 58 -8.98 -2.44 -3.28
N PRO A 59 -9.94 -3.33 -2.96
CA PRO A 59 -11.15 -3.48 -3.77
C PRO A 59 -11.95 -2.19 -3.77
N VAL A 60 -12.47 -1.82 -4.94
CA VAL A 60 -13.40 -0.70 -5.10
C VAL A 60 -14.59 -1.14 -5.94
N VAL A 61 -15.75 -0.55 -5.65
CA VAL A 61 -16.95 -0.68 -6.46
C VAL A 61 -17.25 0.69 -7.04
N LEU A 62 -17.38 0.77 -8.36
CA LEU A 62 -17.87 1.96 -9.05
C LEU A 62 -19.33 1.72 -9.43
N GLU A 63 -20.21 2.53 -8.86
CA GLU A 63 -21.64 2.47 -9.13
C GLU A 63 -22.01 3.43 -10.26
N SER A 64 -22.87 2.98 -11.17
CA SER A 64 -23.50 3.78 -12.22
C SER A 64 -24.99 3.52 -12.21
N GLU A 65 -25.78 4.35 -12.89
CA GLU A 65 -27.25 4.19 -12.95
C GLU A 65 -27.70 2.82 -13.48
N VAL A 66 -26.85 2.15 -14.28
CA VAL A 66 -27.22 0.93 -15.01
C VAL A 66 -26.52 -0.32 -14.46
N ARG A 67 -25.36 -0.16 -13.79
CA ARG A 67 -24.60 -1.30 -13.24
C ARG A 67 -23.51 -0.89 -12.24
N GLU A 68 -23.07 -1.87 -11.48
CA GLU A 68 -21.86 -1.83 -10.67
C GLU A 68 -20.65 -2.39 -11.42
N HIS A 69 -19.49 -1.83 -11.15
CA HIS A 69 -18.20 -2.27 -11.65
C HIS A 69 -17.25 -2.58 -10.50
N ASN A 70 -16.84 -3.84 -10.40
CA ASN A 70 -15.82 -4.26 -9.45
C ASN A 70 -14.42 -3.98 -10.02
N GLY A 71 -13.57 -3.34 -9.23
CA GLY A 71 -12.20 -3.04 -9.60
C GLY A 71 -11.27 -3.00 -8.40
N MET A 72 -10.07 -2.48 -8.63
CA MET A 72 -9.06 -2.25 -7.59
C MET A 72 -8.66 -0.78 -7.59
N GLY A 73 -8.76 -0.12 -6.44
CA GLY A 73 -8.19 1.18 -6.19
C GLY A 73 -6.67 1.05 -6.06
N PHE A 74 -5.95 1.90 -6.77
CA PHE A 74 -4.50 1.96 -6.78
C PHE A 74 -4.02 3.03 -5.79
N GLY A 75 -3.27 2.61 -4.77
CA GLY A 75 -2.58 3.53 -3.87
C GLY A 75 -2.68 3.14 -2.38
N PRO A 76 -1.72 3.64 -1.56
CA PRO A 76 -0.61 4.49 -1.98
C PRO A 76 0.52 3.70 -2.67
N MET A 77 1.19 4.37 -3.63
CA MET A 77 2.49 3.96 -4.16
C MET A 77 3.56 4.78 -3.46
N ALA A 78 4.49 4.11 -2.78
CA ALA A 78 5.55 4.76 -2.01
C ALA A 78 6.90 4.31 -2.56
N VAL A 79 7.73 5.27 -2.92
CA VAL A 79 9.14 5.09 -3.32
C VAL A 79 9.89 6.23 -2.62
N PRO A 80 11.03 5.99 -1.96
CA PRO A 80 11.80 7.06 -1.34
C PRO A 80 12.28 8.04 -2.41
N PRO A 81 12.36 9.35 -2.12
CA PRO A 81 12.76 10.36 -3.10
C PRO A 81 14.10 10.07 -3.78
N SER A 82 15.04 9.40 -3.08
CA SER A 82 16.35 9.03 -3.62
C SER A 82 16.32 7.93 -4.69
N LEU A 83 15.17 7.29 -4.93
CA LEU A 83 14.98 6.22 -5.91
C LEU A 83 13.86 6.55 -6.92
N GLN A 84 13.43 7.82 -6.98
CA GLN A 84 12.48 8.30 -7.98
C GLN A 84 13.27 8.91 -9.14
N ASP A 85 13.27 8.24 -10.29
CA ASP A 85 13.84 8.73 -11.56
C ASP A 85 12.73 9.21 -12.51
#